data_AF-A0A380FDY2-F1
#
_entry.id   AF-A0A380FDY2-F1
#
_cell.length_a   1.000
_cell.length_b   1.000
_cell.length_c   1.000
_cell.angle_alpha   90.00
_cell.angle_beta   90.00
_cell.angle_gamma   90.00
#
_symmetry.space_group_name_H-M   'P 1'
#
loop_
_entity.id
_entity.type
_entity.pdbx_description
1 polymer ?
#
loop_
_entity_poly.entity_id
_entity_poly.type
_entity_poly.pdbx_seq_one_letter_code
_entity_poly.pdbx_strand_id
1 'polypeptide(L)'
;MPTLYELKQSLGMIGQQLKQKNEELSQKATDPNASMDDIKQLETEKAGLQQRFEIVERQVSDIEAKEKEKVKDKGETYQSLNDDEKLVKAKAEFYRHAILPTEFEKTICRSTTFITCFTYW
;
A
#
# COMPACT_ATOMS: atom_id res chain seq x y z
N MET A 1 7.42 10.85 -8.23
CA MET A 1 7.71 9.57 -7.58
C MET A 1 6.44 8.74 -7.62
N PRO A 2 6.51 7.45 -7.98
CA PRO A 2 5.34 6.58 -7.94
C PRO A 2 4.78 6.51 -6.52
N THR A 3 3.46 6.42 -6.40
CA THR A 3 2.79 6.34 -5.09
C THR A 3 2.89 4.93 -4.50
N LEU A 4 2.74 4.79 -3.18
CA LEU A 4 2.70 3.47 -2.51
C LEU A 4 1.68 2.53 -3.18
N TYR A 5 0.53 3.09 -3.59
CA TYR A 5 -0.52 2.36 -4.26
C TYR A 5 -0.08 1.79 -5.62
N GLU A 6 0.54 2.61 -6.46
CA GLU A 6 1.06 2.19 -7.77
C GLU A 6 2.12 1.08 -7.62
N LEU A 7 3.00 1.20 -6.62
CA LEU A 7 4.00 0.18 -6.33
C LEU A 7 3.35 -1.13 -5.92
N LYS A 8 2.36 -1.11 -5.02
CA LYS A 8 1.61 -2.32 -4.63
C LYS A 8 0.84 -2.95 -5.80
N GLN A 9 0.24 -2.12 -6.65
CA GLN A 9 -0.43 -2.60 -7.86
C GLN A 9 0.58 -3.30 -8.78
N SER A 10 1.73 -2.68 -9.02
CA SER A 10 2.79 -3.27 -9.85
C SER A 10 3.33 -4.58 -9.25
N LEU A 11 3.49 -4.66 -7.93
CA LEU A 11 3.92 -5.85 -7.22
C LEU A 11 2.92 -7.00 -7.37
N GLY A 12 1.62 -6.72 -7.27
CA GLY A 12 0.57 -7.70 -7.52
C GLY A 12 0.60 -8.23 -8.96
N MET A 13 0.78 -7.34 -9.94
CA MET A 13 0.90 -7.72 -11.36
C MET A 13 2.13 -8.59 -11.62
N ILE A 14 3.29 -8.22 -11.07
CA ILE A 14 4.54 -9.00 -11.21
C ILE A 14 4.38 -10.38 -10.56
N GLY A 15 3.76 -10.45 -9.38
CA GLY A 15 3.48 -11.72 -8.70
C GLY A 15 2.58 -12.65 -9.53
N GLN A 16 1.56 -12.09 -10.18
CA GLN A 16 0.68 -12.86 -11.07
C GLN A 16 1.43 -13.39 -12.31
N GLN A 17 2.27 -12.55 -12.92
CA GLN A 17 3.12 -12.95 -14.05
C GLN A 17 4.12 -14.05 -13.65
N LEU A 18 4.74 -13.93 -12.47
CA LEU A 18 5.66 -14.94 -11.95
C LEU A 18 4.94 -16.29 -11.74
N LYS A 19 3.72 -16.28 -11.21
CA LYS A 19 2.91 -17.49 -11.06
C LYS A 19 2.61 -18.16 -12.40
N GLN A 20 2.15 -17.38 -13.39
CA GLN A 20 1.87 -17.89 -14.74
C GLN A 20 3.12 -18.51 -15.37
N LYS A 21 4.26 -17.82 -15.31
CA LYS A 21 5.54 -18.32 -15.84
C LYS A 21 6.03 -19.58 -15.12
N ASN A 22 5.80 -19.68 -13.82
CA ASN A 22 6.15 -20.87 -13.05
C ASN A 22 5.25 -22.08 -13.41
N GLU A 23 3.96 -21.84 -13.67
CA GLU A 23 3.04 -22.87 -14.17
C GLU A 23 3.44 -23.34 -15.57
N GLU A 24 3.73 -22.41 -16.49
CA GLU A 24 4.24 -22.72 -17.85
C GLU A 24 5.54 -23.53 -17.81
N LEU A 25 6.49 -23.13 -16.97
CA LEU A 25 7.75 -23.84 -16.77
C LEU A 25 7.51 -25.24 -16.22
N SER A 26 6.62 -25.38 -15.23
CA SER A 26 6.30 -26.69 -14.64
C SER A 26 5.68 -27.64 -15.68
N GLN A 27 4.78 -27.14 -16.53
CA GLN A 27 4.18 -27.91 -17.61
C GLN A 27 5.23 -28.35 -18.64
N LYS A 28 6.08 -27.44 -19.10
CA LYS A 28 7.15 -27.76 -20.06
C LYS A 28 8.23 -28.67 -19.49
N ALA A 29 8.56 -28.53 -18.20
CA ALA A 29 9.54 -29.39 -17.53
C ALA A 29 9.07 -30.85 -17.39
N THR A 30 7.75 -31.08 -17.41
CA THR A 30 7.17 -32.43 -17.38
C THR A 30 6.96 -33.05 -18.75
N ASP A 31 7.08 -32.28 -19.84
CA ASP A 31 6.93 -32.77 -21.21
C ASP A 31 8.28 -33.23 -21.78
N PRO A 32 8.48 -34.52 -22.09
CA PRO A 32 9.72 -35.04 -22.66
C PRO A 32 10.05 -34.51 -24.07
N ASN A 33 9.06 -33.95 -24.79
CA ASN A 33 9.24 -33.42 -26.14
C ASN A 33 9.48 -31.90 -26.14
N ALA A 34 9.45 -31.24 -24.99
CA ALA A 34 9.70 -29.81 -24.90
C ALA A 34 11.17 -29.48 -25.20
N SER A 35 11.39 -28.36 -25.90
CA SER A 35 12.74 -27.87 -26.16
C SER A 35 13.41 -27.41 -24.85
N MET A 36 14.64 -27.86 -24.62
CA MET A 36 15.43 -27.42 -23.47
C MET A 36 15.78 -25.93 -23.53
N ASP A 37 15.81 -25.32 -24.73
CA ASP A 37 16.06 -23.89 -24.87
C ASP A 37 14.89 -23.06 -24.37
N ASP A 38 13.65 -23.51 -24.60
CA ASP A 38 12.44 -22.85 -24.08
C ASP A 38 12.41 -22.88 -22.54
N ILE A 39 12.84 -23.99 -21.93
CA ILE A 39 12.88 -24.14 -20.47
C ILE A 39 13.87 -23.15 -19.87
N LYS A 40 15.07 -23.04 -20.44
CA LYS A 40 16.10 -22.08 -19.99
C LYS A 40 15.65 -20.63 -20.16
N GLN A 41 14.94 -20.33 -21.24
CA GLN A 41 14.37 -19.00 -21.44
C GLN A 41 13.34 -18.68 -20.34
N LEU A 42 12.42 -19.60 -20.04
CA LEU A 42 11.44 -19.44 -18.97
C LEU A 42 12.09 -19.32 -17.59
N GLU A 43 13.18 -20.04 -17.31
CA GLU A 43 13.96 -19.88 -16.08
C GLU A 43 14.57 -18.49 -15.96
N THR A 44 15.13 -17.97 -17.06
CA THR A 44 15.74 -16.64 -17.10
C THR A 44 14.68 -15.54 -16.89
N GLU A 45 13.53 -15.67 -17.55
CA GLU A 45 12.40 -14.76 -17.39
C GLU A 45 11.86 -14.78 -15.95
N LYS A 46 11.70 -15.97 -15.35
CA LYS A 46 11.30 -16.14 -13.96
C LYS A 46 12.28 -15.47 -13.00
N ALA A 47 13.57 -15.70 -13.17
CA ALA A 47 14.61 -15.08 -12.34
C ALA A 47 14.56 -13.55 -12.43
N GLY A 48 14.40 -13.01 -13.64
CA GLY A 48 14.26 -11.57 -13.85
C GLY A 48 13.00 -10.99 -13.19
N LEU A 49 11.86 -11.68 -13.26
CA LEU A 49 10.62 -11.26 -12.58
C LEU A 49 10.76 -11.33 -11.06
N GLN A 50 11.43 -12.35 -10.53
CA GLN A 50 11.67 -12.51 -9.11
C GLN A 50 12.56 -11.38 -8.55
N GLN A 51 13.64 -11.04 -9.26
CA GLN A 51 14.48 -9.91 -8.89
C GLN A 51 13.71 -8.58 -8.90
N ARG A 52 12.85 -8.36 -9.90
CA ARG A 52 11.98 -7.17 -9.96
C ARG A 52 11.01 -7.12 -8.80
N PHE A 53 10.41 -8.26 -8.45
CA PHE A 53 9.50 -8.38 -7.31
C PHE A 53 10.20 -7.97 -6.01
N GLU A 54 11.37 -8.54 -5.71
CA GLU A 54 12.15 -8.24 -4.50
C GLU A 54 12.58 -6.77 -4.43
N ILE A 55 12.91 -6.15 -5.57
CA ILE A 55 13.23 -4.72 -5.64
C ILE A 55 12.01 -3.87 -5.25
N VAL A 56 10.84 -4.16 -5.83
CA VAL A 56 9.61 -3.40 -5.55
C VAL A 56 9.13 -3.65 -4.12
N GLU A 57 9.25 -4.87 -3.62
CA GLU A 57 8.89 -5.22 -2.24
C GLU A 57 9.72 -4.43 -1.21
N ARG A 58 11.03 -4.30 -1.44
CA ARG A 58 11.90 -3.45 -0.61
C ARG A 58 11.46 -1.99 -0.66
N GLN A 59 11.15 -1.47 -1.85
CA GLN A 59 10.69 -0.08 -1.98
C GLN A 59 9.36 0.16 -1.25
N VAL A 60 8.41 -0.77 -1.35
CA VAL A 60 7.13 -0.70 -0.61
C VAL A 60 7.40 -0.73 0.89
N SER A 61 8.23 -1.66 1.36
CA SER A 61 8.57 -1.80 2.78
C SER A 61 9.25 -0.55 3.35
N ASP A 62 10.18 0.04 2.60
CA ASP A 62 10.87 1.27 2.99
C ASP A 62 9.92 2.45 3.09
N ILE A 63 8.96 2.56 2.16
CA ILE A 63 7.96 3.63 2.21
C ILE A 63 7.01 3.39 3.39
N GLU A 64 6.55 2.16 3.61
CA GLU A 64 5.69 1.84 4.76
C GLU A 64 6.39 2.10 6.10
N ALA A 65 7.69 1.80 6.20
CA ALA A 65 8.50 2.11 7.37
C ALA A 65 8.57 3.62 7.60
N LYS A 66 8.87 4.41 6.55
CA LYS A 66 8.90 5.89 6.62
C LYS A 66 7.54 6.48 7.01
N GLU A 67 6.45 5.95 6.48
CA GLU A 67 5.10 6.40 6.85
C GLU A 67 4.76 6.02 8.30
N LYS A 68 5.16 4.82 8.76
CA LYS A 68 5.01 4.42 10.16
C LYS A 68 5.83 5.31 11.09
N GLU A 69 7.07 5.67 10.75
CA GLU A 69 7.91 6.60 11.52
C GLU A 69 7.24 7.97 11.62
N LYS A 70 6.75 8.54 10.52
CA LYS A 70 6.00 9.81 10.52
C LYS A 70 4.73 9.75 11.38
N VAL A 71 4.08 8.60 11.47
CA VAL A 71 2.89 8.42 12.32
C VAL A 71 3.28 8.24 13.78
N LYS A 72 4.38 7.52 14.07
CA LYS A 72 4.93 7.41 15.43
C LYS A 72 5.34 8.76 15.99
N ASP A 73 6.04 9.58 15.23
CA ASP A 73 6.39 10.96 15.65
C ASP A 73 5.16 11.81 16.00
N LYS A 74 3.99 11.53 15.39
CA LYS A 74 2.73 12.23 15.68
C LYS A 74 1.90 11.58 16.78
N GLY A 75 2.05 10.27 17.02
CA GLY A 75 1.26 9.47 17.95
C GLY A 75 1.94 9.19 19.30
N GLU A 76 3.27 9.22 19.35
CA GLU A 76 4.05 8.92 20.56
C GLU A 76 3.81 9.96 21.66
N THR A 77 3.52 11.23 21.32
CA THR A 77 3.13 12.26 22.31
C THR A 77 1.84 11.91 23.07
N TYR A 78 1.06 10.91 22.66
CA TYR A 78 -0.11 10.44 23.41
C TYR A 78 0.14 9.11 24.13
N GLN A 79 0.88 8.20 23.47
CA GLN A 79 1.14 6.86 24.00
C GLN A 79 2.26 6.80 25.03
N SER A 80 3.22 7.74 24.99
CA SER A 80 4.33 7.84 25.94
C SER A 80 3.95 8.52 27.27
N LEU A 81 2.73 9.04 27.38
CA LEU A 81 2.25 9.77 28.56
C LEU A 81 1.79 8.81 29.65
N ASN A 82 1.93 9.24 30.91
CA ASN A 82 1.37 8.53 32.06
C ASN A 82 -0.18 8.50 31.99
N ASP A 83 -0.83 7.56 32.69
CA ASP A 83 -2.29 7.39 32.56
C ASP A 83 -3.09 8.65 32.96
N ASP A 84 -2.60 9.41 33.94
CA ASP A 84 -3.18 10.71 34.34
C ASP A 84 -3.06 11.77 33.24
N GLU A 85 -1.91 11.83 32.57
CA GLU A 85 -1.66 12.78 31.48
C GLU A 85 -2.51 12.45 30.25
N LYS A 86 -2.76 11.15 29.99
CA LYS A 86 -3.70 10.70 28.94
C LYS A 86 -5.13 11.14 29.23
N LEU A 87 -5.58 11.08 30.48
CA LEU A 87 -6.91 11.52 30.89
C LEU A 87 -7.08 13.03 30.76
N VAL A 88 -6.09 13.82 31.20
CA VAL A 88 -6.13 15.28 31.07
C VAL A 88 -6.18 15.71 29.60
N LYS A 89 -5.36 15.08 28.75
CA LYS A 89 -5.34 15.36 27.32
C LYS A 89 -6.66 14.97 26.63
N ALA A 90 -7.22 13.79 26.95
CA ALA A 90 -8.51 13.35 26.41
C ALA A 90 -9.64 14.31 26.79
N LYS A 91 -9.62 14.78 28.05
CA LYS A 91 -10.59 15.74 28.56
C LYS A 91 -10.46 17.10 27.87
N ALA A 92 -9.24 17.57 27.63
CA ALA A 92 -9.00 18.82 26.91
C ALA A 92 -9.47 18.74 25.45
N GLU A 93 -9.22 17.63 24.77
CA GLU A 93 -9.70 17.38 23.40
C GLU A 93 -11.23 17.33 23.35
N PHE A 94 -11.87 16.66 24.31
CA PHE A 94 -13.33 16.65 24.43
C PHE A 94 -13.91 18.06 24.59
N TYR A 95 -13.36 18.89 25.48
CA TYR A 95 -13.84 20.27 25.65
C TYR A 95 -13.63 21.11 24.39
N ARG A 96 -12.51 20.96 23.68
CA ARG A 96 -12.28 21.65 22.40
C ARG A 96 -13.35 21.30 21.37
N HIS A 97 -13.68 20.01 21.24
CA HIS A 97 -14.74 19.54 20.33
C HIS A 97 -16.15 19.97 20.78
N ALA A 98 -16.42 19.99 22.07
CA ALA A 98 -17.72 20.39 22.61
C ALA A 98 -18.00 21.89 22.43
N ILE A 99 -16.97 22.74 22.43
CA ILE A 99 -17.12 24.21 22.35
C ILE A 99 -17.14 24.69 20.88
N LEU A 100 -16.35 24.09 19.98
CA LEU A 100 -16.28 24.49 18.56
C LEU A 100 -16.35 23.26 17.64
N PRO A 101 -17.54 22.70 17.40
CA PRO A 101 -17.70 21.46 16.63
C PRO A 101 -17.35 21.61 15.14
N THR A 102 -17.47 22.81 14.58
CA THR A 102 -17.36 23.07 13.12
C THR A 102 -15.95 23.41 12.63
N GLU A 103 -15.00 23.68 13.51
CA GLU A 103 -13.65 24.16 13.15
C GLU A 103 -12.58 23.05 13.18
N PHE A 104 -12.90 21.92 13.82
CA PHE A 104 -11.99 20.79 14.01
C PHE A 104 -12.59 19.45 13.56
N GLU A 105 -13.52 19.50 12.59
CA GLU A 105 -13.94 18.29 11.90
C GLU A 105 -12.71 17.69 11.21
N LYS A 106 -12.34 16.46 11.59
CA LYS A 106 -11.34 15.67 10.86
C LYS A 106 -11.74 15.75 9.39
N THR A 107 -10.87 16.22 8.50
CA THR A 107 -11.15 16.27 7.06
C THR A 107 -11.34 14.84 6.54
N ILE A 108 -12.55 14.32 6.70
CA ILE A 108 -13.06 13.14 6.02
C ILE A 108 -13.34 13.62 4.61
N CYS A 109 -12.69 12.99 3.64
CA CYS A 109 -12.91 13.15 2.21
C CYS A 109 -14.38 13.49 1.90
N ARG A 110 -14.65 14.71 1.45
CA ARG A 110 -15.91 15.06 0.79
C ARG A 110 -15.65 15.29 -0.70
N SER A 111 -15.11 14.27 -1.38
CA SER A 111 -15.05 14.22 -2.84
C SER A 111 -16.36 13.67 -3.41
N THR A 112 -17.50 14.31 -3.13
CA THR A 112 -18.77 14.00 -3.82
C THR A 112 -19.77 15.14 -3.64
N THR A 113 -19.39 16.34 -4.08
CA THR A 113 -20.38 17.36 -4.44
C THR A 113 -19.84 18.15 -5.63
N PHE A 114 -19.63 17.44 -6.74
CA PHE A 114 -19.33 18.04 -8.04
C PHE A 114 -20.23 17.38 -9.10
N ILE A 115 -21.54 17.47 -8.93
CA ILE A 115 -22.46 17.50 -10.07
C ILE A 115 -23.44 18.62 -9.79
N THR A 116 -23.00 19.80 -10.21
CA THR A 116 -23.78 20.98 -10.50
C THR A 116 -25.05 20.63 -11.27
N CYS A 117 -26.16 21.22 -10.82
CA CYS A 117 -27.14 21.90 -11.66
C CYS A 117 -26.74 21.98 -13.14
N PHE A 118 -27.22 21.06 -13.97
CA PHE A 118 -27.17 21.18 -15.42
C PHE A 118 -28.38 20.46 -16.04
N THR A 119 -29.32 21.28 -16.51
CA THR A 119 -30.16 21.10 -17.70
C THR A 119 -31.27 20.03 -17.75
N TYR A 120 -32.48 20.53 -18.03
CA TYR A 120 -33.52 19.95 -18.91
C TYR A 120 -34.21 18.65 -18.46
N TRP A 121 -35.42 18.75 -17.89
CA TRP A 121 -36.71 18.50 -18.58
C TRP A 121 -37.88 18.82 -17.63
#